data_AF-A0A6G1R709-F1
#
_entry.id   AF-A0A6G1R709-F1
#
_cell.length_a   1.000
_cell.length_b   1.000
_cell.length_c   1.000
_cell.angle_alpha   90.00
_cell.angle_beta   90.00
_cell.angle_gamma   90.00
#
_symmetry.space_group_name_H-M   'P 1'
#
loop_
_entity.id
_entity.type
_entity.pdbx_description
1 polymer ?
#
loop_
_entity_poly.entity_id
_entity_poly.type
_entity_poly.pdbx_seq_one_letter_code
_entity_poly.pdbx_strand_id
1 'polypeptide(L)'
;GVGGKELVFQTGIDLAFIENGYIYHTKYDTSDRILTDSIQRAGDNILAVIKYLATSDKLAKSFEYRHGNVVFFDVLGLFVLAYPARVGTIMNYITAAIAFLYLSKKVLQPKTR
;
A
#
# COMPACT_ATOMS: atom_id res chain seq x y z
N GLY A 1 -18.60 -12.38 -22.98
CA GLY A 1 -17.39 -11.54 -22.89
C GLY A 1 -17.84 -10.13 -22.60
N VAL A 2 -17.25 -9.34 -21.72
CA VAL A 2 -15.95 -9.39 -21.06
C VAL A 2 -16.22 -8.97 -19.62
N GLY A 3 -16.01 -9.89 -18.67
CA GLY A 3 -16.05 -9.56 -17.24
C GLY A 3 -14.76 -8.83 -16.89
N GLY A 4 -14.81 -7.51 -16.87
CA GLY A 4 -13.75 -6.69 -16.30
C GLY A 4 -13.58 -7.09 -14.84
N LYS A 5 -12.49 -7.77 -14.51
CA LYS A 5 -12.09 -7.98 -13.13
C LYS A 5 -11.72 -6.62 -12.56
N GLU A 6 -12.68 -5.99 -11.88
CA GLU A 6 -12.40 -4.86 -11.02
C GLU A 6 -11.40 -5.34 -9.97
N LEU A 7 -10.19 -4.77 -9.99
CA LEU A 7 -9.19 -5.01 -8.96
C LEU A 7 -9.73 -4.41 -7.66
N VAL A 8 -10.38 -5.24 -6.87
CA VAL A 8 -10.81 -4.89 -5.52
C VAL A 8 -9.57 -4.84 -4.65
N PHE A 9 -9.07 -3.63 -4.37
CA PHE A 9 -8.06 -3.43 -3.34
C PHE A 9 -8.72 -3.66 -1.98
N GLN A 10 -8.59 -4.88 -1.47
CA GLN A 10 -9.02 -5.23 -0.12
C GLN A 10 -7.87 -4.95 0.85
N THR A 11 -8.14 -4.16 1.88
CA THR A 11 -7.18 -3.93 2.96
C THR A 11 -6.97 -5.24 3.73
N GLY A 12 -5.74 -5.76 3.72
CA GLY A 12 -5.33 -6.93 4.49
C GLY A 12 -4.36 -6.54 5.61
N ILE A 13 -4.31 -7.36 6.66
CA ILE A 13 -3.32 -7.27 7.73
C ILE A 13 -2.45 -8.52 7.64
N ASP A 14 -1.13 -8.35 7.61
CA ASP A 14 -0.15 -9.43 7.68
C ASP A 14 0.55 -9.41 9.06
N LEU A 15 0.76 -10.58 9.63
CA LEU A 15 1.35 -10.79 10.96
C LEU A 15 2.40 -11.89 10.85
N ALA A 16 3.65 -11.57 11.16
CA ALA A 16 4.75 -12.52 11.17
C ALA A 16 5.63 -12.33 12.41
N PHE A 17 6.05 -13.44 13.01
CA PHE A 17 7.17 -13.49 13.94
C PHE A 17 8.41 -13.87 13.14
N ILE A 18 9.46 -13.05 13.21
CA ILE A 18 10.68 -13.25 12.43
C ILE A 18 11.84 -13.45 13.40
N GLU A 19 12.48 -14.61 13.29
CA GLU A 19 13.74 -14.93 13.94
C GLU A 19 14.64 -15.62 12.91
N ASN A 20 15.93 -15.27 12.87
CA ASN A 20 16.89 -15.83 11.91
C ASN A 20 16.44 -15.77 10.43
N GLY A 21 15.81 -14.67 9.99
CA GLY A 21 15.17 -14.57 8.66
C GLY A 21 16.03 -14.90 7.43
N TYR A 22 17.36 -15.00 7.55
CA TYR A 22 18.26 -15.47 6.48
C TYR A 22 18.11 -16.97 6.15
N ILE A 23 17.50 -17.78 7.02
CA ILE A 23 17.20 -19.19 6.73
C ILE A 23 15.87 -19.38 6.01
N TYR A 24 15.08 -18.32 5.83
CA TYR A 24 13.80 -18.34 5.15
C TYR A 24 13.95 -18.85 3.71
N HIS A 25 13.02 -19.70 3.24
CA HIS A 25 13.12 -20.40 1.95
C HIS A 25 14.36 -21.29 1.76
N THR A 26 14.93 -21.80 2.85
CA THR A 26 16.02 -22.80 2.79
C THR A 26 15.58 -24.12 3.40
N LYS A 27 16.35 -25.19 3.15
CA LYS A 27 16.15 -26.50 3.80
C LYS A 27 16.29 -26.47 5.33
N TYR A 28 16.79 -25.36 5.88
CA TYR A 28 17.00 -25.17 7.31
C TYR A 28 15.81 -24.45 7.98
N ASP A 29 14.77 -24.09 7.22
CA ASP A 29 13.51 -23.59 7.77
C ASP A 29 12.65 -24.78 8.22
N THR A 30 12.91 -25.26 9.43
CA THR A 30 12.35 -26.50 9.98
C THR A 30 11.44 -26.21 11.17
N SER A 31 10.41 -27.05 11.36
CA SER A 31 9.36 -26.82 12.35
C SER A 31 9.85 -26.85 13.81
N ASP A 32 10.93 -27.57 14.10
CA ASP A 32 11.58 -27.62 15.42
C ASP A 32 12.16 -26.28 15.86
N ARG A 33 12.34 -25.34 14.93
CA ARG A 33 12.82 -23.97 15.20
C ARG A 33 11.68 -23.02 15.55
N ILE A 34 10.43 -23.45 15.45
CA ILE A 34 9.26 -22.66 15.83
C ILE A 34 9.01 -22.86 17.34
N LEU A 35 9.25 -21.80 18.12
CA LEU A 35 8.95 -21.80 19.55
C LEU A 35 7.45 -21.94 19.79
N THR A 36 7.05 -22.82 20.70
CA THR A 36 5.65 -23.00 21.10
C THR A 36 5.03 -21.69 21.61
N ASP A 37 5.82 -20.88 22.32
CA ASP A 37 5.40 -19.56 22.80
C ASP A 37 5.03 -18.60 21.65
N SER A 38 5.72 -18.69 20.51
CA SER A 38 5.40 -17.89 19.32
C SER A 38 4.04 -18.26 18.76
N ILE A 39 3.66 -19.54 18.82
CA ILE A 39 2.33 -20.02 18.40
C ILE A 39 1.24 -19.46 19.32
N GLN A 40 1.44 -19.52 20.64
CA GLN A 40 0.47 -18.99 21.60
C GLN A 40 0.30 -17.48 21.41
N ARG A 41 1.41 -16.73 21.31
CA ARG A 41 1.36 -15.28 21.08
C ARG A 41 0.72 -14.91 19.74
N ALA A 42 0.93 -15.71 18.69
CA ALA A 42 0.23 -15.54 17.42
C ALA A 42 -1.29 -15.66 17.61
N GLY A 43 -1.74 -16.69 18.33
CA GLY A 43 -3.15 -16.87 18.67
C GLY A 43 -3.72 -15.70 19.46
N ASP A 44 -3.02 -15.26 20.50
CA ASP A 44 -3.46 -14.14 21.36
C ASP A 44 -3.57 -12.83 20.57
N ASN A 45 -2.57 -12.54 19.72
CA ASN A 45 -2.56 -11.35 18.87
C ASN A 45 -3.71 -11.38 17.85
N ILE A 46 -3.90 -12.51 17.14
CA ILE A 46 -4.99 -12.67 16.18
C ILE A 46 -6.34 -12.52 16.88
N LEU A 47 -6.52 -13.16 18.04
CA LEU A 47 -7.76 -13.07 18.80
C LEU A 47 -8.05 -11.64 19.25
N ALA A 48 -7.04 -10.91 19.73
CA ALA A 48 -7.17 -9.52 20.12
C ALA A 48 -7.58 -8.63 18.94
N VAL A 49 -6.94 -8.79 17.78
CA VAL A 49 -7.27 -8.06 16.55
C VAL A 49 -8.71 -8.36 16.13
N ILE A 50 -9.12 -9.63 16.08
CA ILE A 50 -10.48 -10.01 15.69
C ILE A 50 -11.51 -9.44 16.66
N LYS A 51 -11.28 -9.55 17.98
CA LYS A 51 -12.19 -8.98 18.99
C LYS A 51 -12.33 -7.47 18.79
N TYR A 52 -11.21 -6.76 18.65
CA TYR A 52 -11.22 -5.33 18.43
C TYR A 52 -12.00 -4.94 17.17
N LEU A 53 -11.73 -5.60 16.04
CA LEU A 53 -12.40 -5.33 14.77
C LEU A 53 -13.91 -5.64 14.85
N ALA A 54 -14.29 -6.75 15.49
CA ALA A 54 -15.69 -7.15 15.65
C ALA A 54 -16.48 -6.20 16.55
N THR A 55 -15.84 -5.60 17.55
CA THR A 55 -16.48 -4.63 18.46
C THR A 55 -16.36 -3.18 18.00
N SER A 56 -15.60 -2.91 16.95
CA SER A 56 -15.35 -1.54 16.49
C SER A 56 -16.46 -1.03 15.59
N ASP A 57 -17.06 0.10 15.97
CA ASP A 57 -18.02 0.83 15.12
C ASP A 57 -17.42 1.28 13.78
N LYS A 58 -16.09 1.35 13.67
CA LYS A 58 -15.39 1.71 12.43
C LYS A 58 -15.54 0.66 11.35
N LEU A 59 -15.62 -0.63 11.72
CA LEU A 59 -15.86 -1.71 10.77
C LEU A 59 -17.32 -1.70 10.29
N ALA A 60 -18.26 -1.45 11.20
CA ALA A 60 -19.69 -1.30 10.88
C ALA A 60 -19.96 -0.11 9.95
N LYS A 61 -19.19 0.99 10.09
CA LYS A 61 -19.24 2.18 9.23
C LYS A 61 -18.21 2.16 8.10
N SER A 62 -17.60 1.01 7.79
CA SER A 62 -16.57 0.91 6.74
C SER A 62 -17.05 1.42 5.37
N PHE A 63 -18.36 1.37 5.11
CA PHE A 63 -18.97 1.94 3.91
C PHE A 63 -18.96 3.48 3.89
N GLU A 64 -19.10 4.16 5.03
CA GLU A 64 -18.98 5.62 5.15
C GLU A 64 -17.52 6.09 4.97
N TYR A 65 -16.55 5.22 5.25
CA TYR A 65 -15.13 5.48 5.09
C TYR A 65 -14.56 5.05 3.74
N ARG A 66 -15.40 4.65 2.77
CA ARG A 66 -15.04 4.56 1.35
C ARG A 66 -14.82 5.94 0.76
N HIS A 67 -13.86 6.68 1.32
CA HIS A 67 -13.27 7.80 0.61
C HIS A 67 -12.64 7.19 -0.64
N GLY A 68 -13.13 7.61 -1.81
CA GLY A 68 -12.68 7.08 -3.09
C GLY A 68 -11.16 7.14 -3.23
N ASN A 69 -10.61 6.41 -4.20
CA ASN A 69 -9.17 6.17 -4.41
C ASN A 69 -8.27 7.26 -3.80
N VAL A 70 -7.44 6.89 -2.83
CA VAL A 70 -6.45 7.76 -2.19
C VAL A 70 -5.08 7.36 -2.70
N VAL A 71 -4.22 8.34 -2.95
CA VAL A 71 -2.81 8.11 -3.27
C VAL A 71 -2.00 8.28 -2.00
N PHE A 72 -1.18 7.28 -1.68
CA PHE A 72 -0.21 7.31 -0.60
C PHE A 72 1.18 7.46 -1.21
N PHE A 73 1.95 8.42 -0.73
CA PHE A 73 3.31 8.67 -1.17
C PHE A 73 4.24 8.73 0.04
N ASP A 74 5.24 7.84 0.05
CA ASP A 74 6.26 7.82 1.10
C ASP A 74 7.36 8.84 0.77
N VAL A 75 7.56 9.81 1.66
CA VAL A 75 8.59 10.83 1.51
C VAL A 75 9.84 10.34 2.22
N LEU A 76 10.67 9.60 1.49
CA LEU A 76 11.99 9.12 1.93
C LEU A 76 11.95 8.32 3.25
N GLY A 77 10.83 7.70 3.61
CA GLY A 77 10.65 7.00 4.88
C GLY A 77 10.45 7.90 6.10
N LEU A 78 10.36 9.22 5.92
CA LEU A 78 10.17 10.17 7.02
C LEU A 78 8.69 10.31 7.40
N PHE A 79 7.82 10.38 6.40
CA PHE A 79 6.37 10.45 6.60
C PHE A 79 5.61 10.05 5.34
N VAL A 80 4.35 9.64 5.53
CA VAL A 80 3.44 9.30 4.45
C VAL A 80 2.53 10.49 4.14
N LEU A 81 2.54 10.93 2.89
CA LEU A 81 1.58 11.90 2.35
C LEU A 81 0.39 11.16 1.75
N ALA A 82 -0.83 11.49 2.18
CA ALA A 82 -2.07 10.90 1.66
C ALA A 82 -2.97 11.99 1.08
N TYR A 83 -3.40 11.84 -0.17
CA TYR A 83 -4.30 12.79 -0.82
C TYR A 83 -5.32 12.10 -1.76
N PRO A 84 -6.51 12.69 -2.00
CA PRO A 84 -7.50 12.09 -2.90
C PRO A 84 -6.99 11.97 -4.34
N ALA A 85 -7.33 10.88 -5.04
CA ALA A 85 -6.87 10.64 -6.42
C ALA A 85 -7.20 11.78 -7.38
N ARG A 86 -8.30 12.52 -7.15
CA ARG A 86 -8.63 13.73 -7.93
C ARG A 86 -7.50 14.75 -7.92
N VAL A 87 -6.90 15.00 -6.76
CA VAL A 87 -5.77 15.93 -6.61
C VAL A 87 -4.56 15.40 -7.38
N GLY A 88 -4.29 14.10 -7.30
CA GLY A 88 -3.25 13.43 -8.07
C GLY A 88 -3.41 13.59 -9.58
N THR A 89 -4.62 13.38 -10.09
CA THR A 89 -4.94 13.54 -11.50
C THR A 89 -4.69 14.98 -11.98
N ILE A 90 -5.09 15.97 -11.18
CA ILE A 90 -4.84 17.39 -11.50
C ILE A 90 -3.33 17.67 -11.56
N MET A 91 -2.56 17.23 -10.56
CA MET A 91 -1.10 17.42 -10.54
C MET A 91 -0.41 16.75 -11.74
N ASN A 92 -0.86 15.56 -12.13
CA ASN A 92 -0.33 14.85 -13.30
C ASN A 92 -0.59 15.60 -14.60
N TYR A 93 -1.80 16.13 -14.81
CA TYR A 93 -2.11 16.93 -15.99
C TYR A 93 -1.30 18.23 -16.06
N ILE A 94 -1.13 18.91 -14.93
CA ILE A 94 -0.29 20.12 -14.86
C ILE A 94 1.16 19.79 -15.22
N THR A 95 1.70 18.72 -14.65
CA THR A 95 3.08 18.27 -14.91
C THR A 95 3.27 17.90 -16.39
N ALA A 96 2.31 17.17 -16.97
CA ALA A 96 2.33 16.81 -18.39
C ALA A 96 2.26 18.06 -19.29
N ALA A 97 1.41 19.03 -18.97
CA ALA A 97 1.29 20.28 -19.72
C ALA A 97 2.59 21.10 -19.68
N ILE A 98 3.21 21.24 -18.50
CA ILE A 98 4.49 21.95 -18.35
C ILE A 98 5.60 21.24 -19.15
N ALA A 99 5.69 19.91 -19.03
CA ALA A 99 6.68 19.12 -19.77
C ALA A 99 6.49 19.26 -21.28
N PHE A 100 5.24 19.20 -21.76
CA PHE A 100 4.91 19.39 -23.17
C PHE A 100 5.28 20.78 -23.66
N LEU A 101 4.97 21.84 -22.90
CA LEU A 101 5.33 23.21 -23.25
C LEU A 101 6.85 23.40 -23.29
N TYR A 102 7.58 22.83 -22.33
CA TYR A 102 9.04 22.88 -22.29
C TYR A 102 9.66 22.16 -23.50
N LEU A 103 9.21 20.94 -23.80
CA LEU A 103 9.68 20.18 -24.96
C LEU A 103 9.34 20.88 -26.28
N SER A 104 8.12 21.41 -26.41
CA SER A 104 7.71 22.15 -27.60
C SER A 104 8.59 23.38 -27.81
N LYS A 105 8.87 24.16 -26.75
CA LYS A 105 9.83 25.28 -26.83
C LYS A 105 11.23 24.82 -27.21
N LYS A 106 11.71 23.71 -26.65
CA LYS A 106 13.04 23.15 -26.96
C LYS A 106 13.15 22.65 -28.40
N VAL A 107 12.09 22.08 -28.96
CA VAL A 107 12.02 21.64 -30.36
C VAL A 107 11.88 22.83 -31.32
N LEU A 108 11.11 23.86 -30.94
CA LEU A 108 10.97 25.08 -31.72
C LEU A 108 12.19 25.99 -31.67
N GLN A 109 13.09 25.83 -30.69
CA GLN A 109 14.36 26.56 -30.69
C GLN A 109 15.23 26.04 -31.85
N PRO A 110 15.50 26.86 -32.87
CA PRO A 110 16.40 26.46 -33.94
C PRO A 110 17.78 26.21 -33.34
N LYS A 111 18.42 25.10 -33.76
CA LYS A 111 19.81 24.79 -33.44
C LYS A 111 20.66 25.98 -33.89
N THR A 112 21.08 26.85 -32.96
CA THR A 112 22.06 27.89 -33.24
C THR A 112 23.37 27.16 -33.55
N ARG A 113 23.78 27.25 -34.82
CA ARG A 113 25.02 26.70 -35.34
C ARG A 113 26.21 27.53 -34.87
#